data_AF-A0A6G1E5G0-F1
#
_entry.id   AF-A0A6G1E5G0-F1
#
_cell.length_a   1.000
_cell.length_b   1.000
_cell.length_c   1.000
_cell.angle_alpha   90.00
_cell.angle_beta   90.00
_cell.angle_gamma   90.00
#
_symmetry.space_group_name_H-M   'P 1'
#
loop_
_entity.id
_entity.type
_entity.pdbx_description
1 polymer ?
#
loop_
_entity_poly.entity_id
_entity_poly.type
_entity_poly.pdbx_seq_one_letter_code
_entity_poly.pdbx_strand_id
1 'polypeptide(L)'
;MLRVDIDKRREEFSIVYGTSMSCPHTAGPFELGSDHVDPNHALDPGLVYNATADDYLTFLCSLGYTPNQIALFTKDGSVTDCSTRRRSVGDLN
;
A
#
# COMPACT_ATOMS: atom_id res chain seq x y z
N MET A 1 -46.50 -0.49 -2.05
CA MET A 1 -45.29 0.33 -1.82
C MET A 1 -44.99 0.28 -0.31
N LEU A 2 -44.24 -0.73 0.13
CA LEU A 2 -43.84 -0.84 1.54
C LEU A 2 -42.65 0.09 1.76
N ARG A 3 -42.81 1.10 2.61
CA ARG A 3 -41.67 1.84 3.16
C ARG A 3 -40.99 0.91 4.16
N VAL A 4 -39.78 0.48 3.84
CA VAL A 4 -38.87 -0.11 4.82
C VAL A 4 -38.35 1.06 5.63
N ASP A 5 -38.94 1.32 6.80
CA ASP A 5 -38.36 2.24 7.77
C ASP A 5 -37.06 1.60 8.27
N ILE A 6 -35.93 2.22 7.93
CA ILE A 6 -34.61 1.82 8.43
C ILE A 6 -34.60 2.13 9.92
N ASP A 7 -34.85 1.11 10.74
CA ASP A 7 -34.82 1.19 12.20
C ASP A 7 -33.38 1.47 12.66
N LYS A 8 -33.11 2.71 13.08
CA LYS A 8 -31.80 3.15 13.57
C LYS A 8 -31.65 2.76 15.03
N ARG A 9 -31.32 1.48 15.26
CA ARG A 9 -30.98 0.97 16.59
C ARG A 9 -29.70 1.65 17.11
N ARG A 10 -29.78 2.26 18.29
CA ARG A 10 -28.62 2.87 18.96
C ARG A 10 -27.93 1.79 19.79
N GLU A 11 -26.96 1.12 19.19
CA GLU A 11 -26.15 0.09 19.82
C GLU A 11 -24.73 0.62 20.10
N GLU A 12 -24.09 0.16 21.18
CA GLU A 12 -22.71 0.52 21.55
C GLU A 12 -21.68 -0.15 20.63
N PHE A 13 -22.00 -1.33 20.11
CA PHE A 13 -21.20 -2.10 19.15
C PHE A 13 -22.07 -2.62 18.01
N SER A 14 -21.50 -2.69 16.82
CA SER A 14 -22.14 -3.27 15.64
C SER A 14 -21.19 -4.24 14.96
N ILE A 15 -21.72 -5.39 14.53
CA ILE A 15 -20.96 -6.35 13.73
C ILE A 15 -21.00 -5.88 12.29
N VAL A 16 -19.86 -5.40 11.80
CA VAL A 16 -19.65 -4.99 10.42
C VAL A 16 -18.91 -6.13 9.70
N TYR A 17 -18.91 -6.14 8.37
CA TYR A 17 -18.12 -7.06 7.54
C TYR A 17 -17.58 -6.29 6.32
N GLY A 18 -16.36 -6.59 5.85
CA GLY A 18 -15.76 -5.94 4.67
C GLY A 18 -14.24 -5.74 4.77
N THR A 19 -13.59 -5.33 3.67
CA THR A 19 -12.13 -5.09 3.61
C THR A 19 -11.65 -3.92 4.49
N SER A 20 -12.57 -3.01 4.84
CA SER A 20 -12.35 -1.99 5.85
C SER A 20 -12.04 -2.57 7.24
N MET A 21 -12.42 -3.82 7.49
CA MET A 21 -12.13 -4.54 8.73
C MET A 21 -10.95 -5.53 8.61
N SER A 22 -10.28 -5.57 7.47
CA SER A 22 -9.03 -6.31 7.28
C SER A 22 -7.82 -5.53 7.78
N CYS A 23 -7.84 -4.20 7.72
CA CYS A 23 -6.75 -3.36 8.24
C CYS A 23 -6.53 -3.38 9.78
N PRO A 24 -7.28 -4.19 10.56
CA PRO A 24 -6.81 -4.68 11.87
C PRO A 24 -6.32 -6.15 11.97
N HIS A 25 -6.44 -7.02 10.95
CA HIS A 25 -6.12 -8.48 11.04
C HIS A 25 -5.46 -9.09 9.79
N THR A 26 -4.59 -10.11 9.97
CA THR A 26 -3.63 -10.56 8.94
C THR A 26 -4.04 -11.70 7.98
N ALA A 27 -3.12 -12.13 7.10
CA ALA A 27 -3.30 -12.00 5.67
C ALA A 27 -2.36 -12.87 4.73
N GLY A 28 -2.86 -13.82 3.89
CA GLY A 28 -2.16 -14.55 2.76
C GLY A 28 -1.80 -13.91 1.36
N PRO A 29 -0.87 -14.47 0.55
CA PRO A 29 -0.07 -13.80 -0.52
C PRO A 29 -0.78 -12.96 -1.59
N PHE A 30 -1.88 -13.44 -2.16
CA PHE A 30 -2.60 -12.72 -3.22
C PHE A 30 -3.91 -12.08 -2.74
N GLU A 31 -4.30 -12.34 -1.49
CA GLU A 31 -5.48 -11.75 -0.86
C GLU A 31 -5.08 -10.63 0.12
N LEU A 32 -3.82 -10.63 0.52
CA LEU A 32 -3.50 -10.28 1.89
C LEU A 32 -1.92 -10.13 2.10
N GLY A 33 -1.06 -10.64 1.20
CA GLY A 33 0.41 -10.45 1.23
C GLY A 33 1.19 -11.55 1.98
N SER A 34 2.31 -11.24 2.63
CA SER A 34 3.27 -12.21 3.21
C SER A 34 2.77 -13.07 4.40
N ASP A 35 1.54 -13.56 4.35
CA ASP A 35 0.82 -14.37 5.33
C ASP A 35 0.50 -13.64 6.64
N HIS A 36 -0.05 -14.37 7.60
CA HIS A 36 -0.42 -13.82 8.89
C HIS A 36 0.79 -13.29 9.66
N VAL A 37 0.68 -12.13 10.32
CA VAL A 37 1.80 -11.46 10.99
C VAL A 37 2.22 -12.35 12.15
N ASP A 38 3.51 -12.67 12.22
CA ASP A 38 4.15 -13.22 13.40
C ASP A 38 4.94 -12.11 14.12
N PRO A 39 4.39 -11.54 15.21
CA PRO A 39 5.03 -10.44 15.92
C PRO A 39 6.35 -10.83 16.59
N ASN A 40 6.49 -12.09 17.02
CA ASN A 40 7.69 -12.55 17.73
C ASN A 40 8.85 -12.71 16.75
N HIS A 41 8.57 -13.21 15.55
CA HIS A 41 9.57 -13.36 14.50
C HIS A 41 9.92 -12.01 13.83
N ALA A 42 8.99 -11.05 13.82
CA ALA A 42 9.26 -9.70 13.31
C ALA A 42 10.29 -8.89 14.12
N LEU A 43 10.57 -9.29 15.38
CA LEU A 43 11.60 -8.65 16.21
C LEU A 43 13.03 -8.93 15.72
N ASP A 44 13.26 -10.10 15.13
CA ASP A 44 14.54 -10.48 14.54
C ASP A 44 14.32 -11.21 13.21
N PRO A 45 14.07 -10.46 12.11
CA PRO A 45 13.74 -11.03 10.81
C PRO A 45 14.98 -11.58 10.06
N GLY A 46 16.19 -11.41 10.59
CA GLY A 46 17.46 -11.77 9.96
C GLY A 46 17.87 -10.86 8.79
N LEU A 47 17.00 -10.67 7.79
CA LEU A 47 17.24 -9.82 6.63
C LEU A 47 16.04 -8.89 6.38
N VAL A 48 16.34 -7.62 6.06
CA VAL A 48 15.36 -6.61 5.69
C VAL A 48 15.70 -6.07 4.30
N TYR A 49 14.72 -6.07 3.40
CA TYR A 49 14.81 -5.38 2.11
C TYR A 49 14.48 -3.90 2.32
N ASN A 50 15.45 -3.04 2.05
CA ASN A 50 15.36 -1.59 2.25
C ASN A 50 15.12 -0.90 0.92
N ALA A 51 14.07 -0.09 0.88
CA ALA A 51 13.78 0.86 -0.19
C ALA A 51 13.88 2.30 0.29
N THR A 52 14.58 3.13 -0.47
CA THR A 52 14.56 4.58 -0.30
C THR A 52 13.55 5.23 -1.24
N ALA A 53 13.24 6.50 -1.02
CA ALA A 53 12.39 7.26 -1.94
C ALA A 53 12.95 7.27 -3.38
N ASP A 54 14.27 7.27 -3.54
CA ASP A 54 14.91 7.28 -4.87
C ASP A 54 14.70 5.97 -5.65
N ASP A 55 14.58 4.84 -4.94
CA ASP A 55 14.29 3.54 -5.53
C ASP A 55 12.87 3.51 -6.09
N TYR A 56 11.89 4.09 -5.36
CA TYR A 56 10.53 4.27 -5.87
C TYR A 56 10.46 5.24 -7.04
N LEU A 57 11.24 6.33 -7.04
CA LEU A 57 11.31 7.26 -8.17
C LEU A 57 11.88 6.56 -9.42
N THR A 58 12.93 5.75 -9.26
CA THR A 58 13.52 4.94 -10.33
C THR A 58 12.53 3.91 -10.87
N PHE A 59 11.75 3.26 -9.99
CA PHE A 59 10.69 2.35 -10.38
C PHE A 59 9.58 3.06 -11.18
N LEU A 60 9.12 4.23 -10.74
CA LEU A 60 8.13 5.02 -11.48
C LEU A 60 8.67 5.45 -12.86
N CYS A 61 9.94 5.83 -12.96
CA CYS A 61 10.59 6.10 -14.24
C CYS A 61 10.62 4.85 -15.16
N SER A 62 10.87 3.66 -14.61
CA SER A 62 10.88 2.39 -15.37
C SER A 62 9.51 1.98 -15.92
N LEU A 63 8.42 2.38 -15.23
CA LEU A 63 7.04 2.19 -15.66
C LEU A 63 6.61 3.18 -16.77
N GLY A 64 7.46 4.17 -17.09
CA GLY A 64 7.20 5.16 -18.13
C GLY A 64 6.41 6.39 -17.66
N TYR A 65 6.34 6.64 -16.35
CA TYR A 65 5.75 7.88 -15.84
C TYR A 65 6.60 9.09 -16.24
N THR A 66 5.92 10.18 -16.60
CA THR A 66 6.58 11.46 -16.87
C THR A 66 6.97 12.16 -15.58
N PRO A 67 8.03 13.00 -15.58
CA PRO A 67 8.45 13.76 -14.41
C PRO A 67 7.31 14.57 -13.75
N ASN A 68 6.39 15.10 -14.57
CA ASN A 68 5.24 15.87 -14.10
C ASN A 68 4.19 15.00 -13.39
N GLN A 69 4.04 13.73 -13.77
CA GLN A 69 3.15 12.79 -13.08
C GLN A 69 3.77 12.31 -11.77
N ILE A 70 5.09 12.10 -11.75
CA ILE A 70 5.82 11.69 -10.54
C ILE A 70 5.76 12.81 -9.49
N ALA A 71 5.84 14.07 -9.92
CA ALA A 71 5.75 15.24 -9.04
C ALA A 71 4.47 15.30 -8.20
N LEU A 72 3.37 14.66 -8.65
CA LEU A 72 2.10 14.58 -7.91
C LEU A 72 2.19 13.68 -6.67
N PHE A 73 3.15 12.74 -6.65
CA PHE A 73 3.35 11.80 -5.55
C PHE A 73 4.47 12.25 -4.59
N THR A 74 5.33 13.18 -5.03
CA THR A 74 6.42 13.73 -4.21
C THR A 74 5.94 14.90 -3.35
N LYS A 75 6.31 14.89 -2.07
CA LYS A 75 5.90 15.90 -1.08
C LYS A 75 6.35 17.33 -1.43
N ASP A 76 7.46 17.46 -2.15
CA ASP A 76 8.11 18.70 -2.57
C ASP A 76 7.80 19.09 -4.03
N GLY A 77 7.05 18.26 -4.76
CA GLY A 77 6.77 18.48 -6.19
C GLY A 77 8.02 18.42 -7.07
N SER A 78 9.08 17.76 -6.59
CA SER A 78 10.37 17.72 -7.28
C SER A 78 10.26 16.97 -8.61
N VAL A 79 10.63 17.66 -9.68
CA VAL A 79 10.67 17.11 -11.03
C VAL A 79 11.85 16.14 -11.12
N THR A 80 11.54 14.86 -11.20
CA THR A 80 12.56 13.80 -11.26
C THR A 80 13.03 13.59 -12.70
N ASP A 81 14.34 13.64 -12.93
CA ASP A 81 14.91 13.29 -14.24
C ASP A 81 15.02 11.77 -14.42
N CYS A 82 14.21 11.22 -15.32
CA CYS A 82 14.19 9.79 -15.65
C CYS A 82 15.20 9.38 -16.74
N SER A 83 15.96 10.32 -17.31
CA SER A 83 16.92 10.01 -18.38
C SER A 83 18.09 9.14 -17.91
N THR A 84 18.47 9.28 -16.64
CA THR A 84 19.59 8.57 -16.01
C THR A 84 19.16 7.40 -15.11
N ARG A 85 17.85 7.21 -14.91
CA ARG A 85 17.27 6.30 -13.90
C ARG A 85 16.49 5.13 -14.50
N ARG A 86 17.07 4.44 -15.49
CA ARG A 86 16.43 3.29 -16.14
C ARG A 86 16.96 1.97 -15.58
N ARG A 87 16.14 1.35 -14.72
CA ARG A 87 16.27 -0.06 -14.32
C ARG A 87 15.08 -0.87 -14.83
N SER A 88 15.15 -2.19 -14.73
CA SER A 88 14.00 -3.05 -15.02
C SER A 88 12.92 -2.80 -13.97
N VAL A 89 11.66 -2.93 -14.38
CA VAL A 89 10.48 -2.76 -13.50
C VAL A 89 10.51 -3.73 -12.31
N GLY A 90 11.18 -4.87 -12.45
CA GLY A 90 11.28 -5.90 -11.41
C GLY A 90 12.40 -5.70 -10.38
N ASP A 91 13.26 -4.69 -10.51
CA ASP A 91 14.50 -4.55 -9.70
C ASP A 91 14.34 -3.57 -8.52
N LEU A 92 13.14 -3.45 -7.96
CA LEU A 92 12.89 -2.65 -6.75
C LEU A 92 13.30 -3.43 -5.50
N ASN A 93 13.99 -2.78 -4.57
CA ASN A 93 14.41 -3.30 -3.27
C ASN A 93 13.99 -2.33 -2.18
#